data_AF-A0A7W1SP30-F1
#
_entry.id   AF-A0A7W1SP30-F1
#
_cell.length_a   1.000
_cell.length_b   1.000
_cell.length_c   1.000
_cell.angle_alpha   90.00
_cell.angle_beta   90.00
_cell.angle_gamma   90.00
#
_symmetry.space_group_name_H-M   'P 1'
#
loop_
_entity.id
_entity.type
_entity.pdbx_description
1 polymer ?
#
loop_
_entity_poly.entity_id
_entity_poly.type
_entity_poly.pdbx_seq_one_letter_code
_entity_poly.pdbx_strand_id
1 'polypeptide(L)'
;MKALTLKQVALIVASSALAVFIIFTFIISLLGISPHRVFLPSLIAGLVLFSTAYFVSLYFIEKFIYRRIKIIYKTIHSLKVKNSFTEHAPFSNDILSQVNLDVLEWAQNNKKEIEDLKNVEEYRKEFIGNVAHELKTPIFNIQGY
;
A
#
# COMPACT_ATOMS: atom_id res chain seq x y z
N MET A 1 -11.35 7.32 -11.60
CA MET A 1 -11.28 5.87 -11.89
C MET A 1 -11.55 5.14 -10.58
N LYS A 2 -12.63 4.34 -10.48
CA LYS A 2 -12.89 3.55 -9.25
C LYS A 2 -11.84 2.45 -9.17
N ALA A 3 -11.14 2.34 -8.03
CA ALA A 3 -10.22 1.23 -7.79
C ALA A 3 -11.01 -0.08 -7.72
N LEU A 4 -10.54 -1.10 -8.44
CA LEU A 4 -11.13 -2.44 -8.41
C LEU A 4 -10.94 -3.06 -7.02
N THR A 5 -11.99 -3.68 -6.48
CA THR A 5 -11.91 -4.38 -5.19
C THR A 5 -11.13 -5.69 -5.34
N LEU A 6 -10.54 -6.17 -4.24
CA LEU A 6 -9.86 -7.48 -4.17
C LEU A 6 -10.68 -8.61 -4.81
N LYS A 7 -11.97 -8.64 -4.50
CA LYS A 7 -12.93 -9.62 -5.03
C LYS A 7 -13.15 -9.48 -6.54
N GLN A 8 -13.16 -8.25 -7.07
CA GLN A 8 -13.29 -7.99 -8.51
C GLN A 8 -12.05 -8.47 -9.28
N VAL A 9 -10.84 -8.27 -8.74
CA VAL A 9 -9.61 -8.76 -9.36
C VAL A 9 -9.59 -10.29 -9.38
N ALA A 10 -9.91 -10.94 -8.26
CA ALA A 10 -9.99 -12.40 -8.19
C ALA A 10 -11.05 -12.97 -9.16
N LEU A 11 -12.19 -12.28 -9.31
CA LEU A 11 -13.23 -12.67 -10.26
C LEU A 11 -12.75 -12.56 -11.72
N ILE A 12 -12.03 -11.50 -12.08
CA ILE A 12 -11.45 -11.32 -13.43
C ILE A 12 -10.43 -12.42 -13.74
N VAL A 13 -9.58 -12.77 -12.77
CA VAL A 13 -8.61 -13.85 -12.95
C VAL A 13 -9.32 -15.20 -13.13
N ALA A 14 -10.31 -15.50 -12.29
CA ALA A 14 -11.08 -16.75 -12.39
C ALA A 14 -11.87 -16.84 -13.70
N SER A 15 -12.49 -15.73 -14.15
CA SER A 15 -13.24 -15.71 -15.41
C SER A 15 -12.33 -15.85 -16.64
N SER A 16 -11.14 -15.26 -16.63
CA SER A 16 -10.16 -15.44 -17.69
C SER A 16 -9.67 -16.89 -17.79
N ALA A 17 -9.42 -17.55 -16.65
CA ALA A 17 -9.01 -18.95 -16.60
C ALA A 17 -10.14 -19.88 -17.13
N LEU A 18 -11.38 -19.58 -16.77
CA LEU A 18 -12.55 -20.31 -17.27
C LEU A 18 -12.73 -20.11 -18.78
N ALA A 19 -12.54 -18.90 -19.30
CA ALA A 19 -12.64 -18.62 -20.73
C ALA A 19 -11.61 -19.43 -21.54
N VAL A 20 -10.36 -19.50 -21.06
CA VAL A 20 -9.30 -20.33 -21.69
C VAL A 20 -9.69 -21.81 -21.66
N PHE A 21 -10.24 -22.30 -20.54
CA PHE A 21 -10.69 -23.68 -20.42
C PHE A 21 -11.87 -24.01 -21.37
N ILE A 22 -12.82 -23.09 -21.54
CA ILE A 22 -13.93 -23.24 -22.49
C ILE A 22 -13.40 -23.29 -23.92
N ILE A 23 -12.47 -22.41 -24.28
CA ILE A 23 -11.84 -22.42 -25.62
C ILE A 23 -11.10 -23.74 -25.85
N PHE A 24 -10.36 -24.23 -24.86
CA PHE A 24 -9.65 -25.50 -24.96
C PHE A 24 -10.59 -26.69 -25.17
N THR A 25 -11.68 -26.76 -24.41
CA THR A 25 -12.69 -27.84 -24.52
C THR A 25 -13.47 -27.76 -25.84
N PHE A 26 -13.74 -26.54 -26.33
CA PHE A 26 -14.33 -26.31 -27.65
C PHE A 26 -13.41 -26.81 -28.79
N ILE A 27 -12.11 -26.53 -28.72
CA ILE A 27 -11.12 -27.03 -29.69
C ILE A 27 -11.09 -28.57 -29.69
N ILE A 28 -11.05 -29.20 -28.53
CA ILE A 28 -11.06 -30.68 -28.41
C ILE A 28 -12.33 -31.29 -29.01
N SER A 29 -13.49 -30.63 -28.83
CA SER A 29 -14.76 -31.05 -29.46
C SER A 29 -14.70 -30.96 -31.00
N LEU A 30 -14.04 -29.94 -31.55
CA LEU A 30 -13.87 -29.77 -32.99
C LEU A 30 -12.98 -30.86 -33.62
N LEU A 31 -12.02 -31.41 -32.86
CA LEU A 31 -11.16 -32.52 -33.30
C LEU A 31 -11.88 -33.88 -33.39
N GLY A 32 -13.20 -33.95 -33.11
CA GLY A 32 -14.02 -35.15 -33.33
C GLY A 32 -13.92 -36.21 -32.22
N ILE A 33 -13.33 -35.86 -31.07
CA ILE A 33 -13.30 -36.74 -29.90
C ILE A 33 -14.70 -36.75 -29.28
N SER A 34 -15.41 -37.88 -29.45
CA SER A 34 -16.77 -38.20 -28.97
C SER A 34 -17.41 -37.17 -28.00
N PRO A 35 -18.13 -36.14 -28.51
CA PRO A 35 -18.57 -34.98 -27.73
C PRO A 35 -19.51 -35.35 -26.56
N HIS A 36 -20.27 -36.43 -26.70
CA HIS A 36 -21.22 -36.88 -25.67
C HIS A 36 -20.55 -37.46 -24.42
N ARG A 37 -19.34 -38.04 -24.53
CA ARG A 37 -18.62 -38.61 -23.38
C ARG A 37 -17.81 -37.57 -22.62
N VAL A 38 -17.43 -36.48 -23.27
CA VAL A 38 -16.56 -35.43 -22.71
C VAL A 38 -17.33 -34.24 -22.12
N PHE A 39 -18.60 -34.05 -22.49
CA PHE A 39 -19.40 -32.90 -22.05
C PHE A 39 -19.58 -32.82 -20.53
N LEU A 40 -20.07 -33.90 -19.90
CA LEU A 40 -20.32 -33.96 -18.46
C LEU A 40 -19.03 -33.78 -17.62
N PRO A 41 -17.92 -34.52 -17.87
CA PRO A 41 -16.68 -34.31 -17.12
C PRO A 41 -16.05 -32.94 -17.37
N SER A 42 -16.20 -32.36 -18.58
CA SER A 42 -15.72 -31.01 -18.88
C SER A 42 -16.44 -29.93 -18.07
N LEU A 43 -17.76 -30.06 -17.87
CA LEU A 43 -18.53 -29.10 -17.08
C LEU A 43 -18.11 -29.12 -15.61
N ILE A 44 -17.93 -30.32 -15.05
CA ILE A 44 -17.45 -30.50 -13.67
C ILE A 44 -16.03 -29.94 -13.53
N ALA A 45 -15.14 -30.26 -14.48
CA ALA A 45 -13.77 -29.75 -14.48
C ALA A 45 -13.72 -28.21 -14.56
N GLY A 46 -14.58 -27.60 -15.37
CA GLY A 46 -14.69 -26.13 -15.47
C GLY A 46 -15.14 -25.48 -14.16
N LEU A 47 -16.14 -26.04 -13.48
CA LEU A 47 -16.59 -25.55 -12.17
C LEU A 47 -15.51 -25.67 -11.09
N VAL A 48 -14.80 -26.80 -11.06
CA VAL A 48 -13.69 -27.03 -10.13
C VAL A 48 -12.55 -26.07 -10.42
N LEU A 49 -12.19 -25.86 -11.68
CA LEU A 49 -11.14 -24.93 -12.10
C LEU A 49 -11.50 -23.49 -11.75
N PHE A 50 -12.74 -23.07 -12.02
CA PHE A 50 -13.20 -21.73 -11.65
C PHE A 50 -13.16 -21.52 -10.14
N SER A 51 -13.69 -22.48 -9.37
CA SER A 51 -13.71 -22.38 -7.90
C SER A 51 -12.29 -22.33 -7.35
N THR A 52 -11.41 -23.24 -7.77
CA THR A 52 -10.01 -23.26 -7.33
C THR A 52 -9.26 -22.00 -7.73
N ALA A 53 -9.36 -21.54 -8.98
CA ALA A 53 -8.74 -20.31 -9.43
C ALA A 53 -9.23 -19.09 -8.63
N TYR A 54 -10.53 -18.99 -8.36
CA TYR A 54 -11.11 -17.91 -7.57
C TYR A 54 -10.59 -17.90 -6.13
N PHE A 55 -10.65 -19.04 -5.42
CA PHE A 55 -10.19 -19.13 -4.03
C PHE A 55 -8.67 -18.94 -3.89
N VAL A 56 -7.88 -19.54 -4.79
CA VAL A 56 -6.42 -19.38 -4.81
C VAL A 56 -6.08 -17.92 -5.09
N SER A 57 -6.68 -17.30 -6.11
CA SER A 57 -6.44 -15.89 -6.41
C SER A 57 -6.82 -14.98 -5.23
N LEU A 58 -7.97 -15.20 -4.59
CA LEU A 58 -8.36 -14.43 -3.41
C LEU A 58 -7.32 -14.56 -2.29
N TYR A 59 -6.93 -15.79 -1.95
CA TYR A 59 -5.97 -16.05 -0.89
C TYR A 59 -4.61 -15.37 -1.16
N PHE A 60 -4.09 -15.50 -2.38
CA PHE A 60 -2.80 -14.89 -2.73
C PHE A 60 -2.87 -13.37 -2.75
N ILE A 61 -3.93 -12.78 -3.29
CA ILE A 61 -4.09 -11.32 -3.34
C ILE A 61 -4.23 -10.78 -1.90
N GLU A 62 -5.11 -11.36 -1.07
CA GLU A 62 -5.27 -10.94 0.33
C GLU A 62 -3.95 -11.02 1.10
N LYS A 63 -3.23 -12.14 0.98
CA LYS A 63 -1.94 -12.31 1.65
C LYS A 63 -0.87 -11.35 1.15
N PHE A 64 -0.83 -11.08 -0.17
CA PHE A 64 0.12 -10.16 -0.77
C PHE A 64 -0.13 -8.72 -0.30
N ILE A 65 -1.39 -8.25 -0.36
CA ILE A 65 -1.73 -6.90 0.08
C ILE A 65 -1.54 -6.78 1.60
N TYR A 66 -1.95 -7.77 2.40
CA TYR A 66 -1.70 -7.80 3.85
C TYR A 66 -0.23 -7.59 4.18
N ARG A 67 0.66 -8.35 3.54
CA ARG A 67 2.09 -8.25 3.83
C ARG A 67 2.64 -6.87 3.48
N ARG A 68 2.22 -6.28 2.36
CA ARG A 68 2.67 -4.93 1.95
C ARG A 68 2.15 -3.84 2.90
N ILE A 69 0.87 -3.89 3.25
CA ILE A 69 0.27 -2.92 4.18
C ILE A 69 0.89 -3.03 5.57
N LYS A 70 1.09 -4.25 6.09
CA LYS A 70 1.76 -4.48 7.37
C LYS A 70 3.16 -3.86 7.41
N ILE A 71 3.90 -3.87 6.30
CA ILE A 71 5.21 -3.22 6.20
C ILE A 71 5.06 -1.70 6.27
N ILE A 72 4.19 -1.10 5.45
CA ILE A 72 3.98 0.36 5.44
C ILE A 72 3.55 0.85 6.82
N TYR A 73 2.58 0.16 7.44
CA TYR A 73 2.13 0.45 8.78
C TYR A 73 3.27 0.33 9.79
N LYS A 74 4.03 -0.77 9.78
CA LYS A 74 5.20 -0.93 10.66
C LYS A 74 6.23 0.17 10.44
N THR A 75 6.46 0.63 9.21
CA THR A 75 7.41 1.73 8.94
C THR A 75 6.92 3.03 9.57
N ILE A 76 5.68 3.44 9.31
CA ILE A 76 5.12 4.71 9.85
C ILE A 76 5.03 4.65 11.37
N HIS A 77 4.58 3.52 11.90
CA HIS A 77 4.44 3.31 13.32
C HIS A 77 5.79 3.05 14.02
N SER A 78 6.82 2.59 13.32
CA SER A 78 8.18 2.56 13.90
C SER A 78 8.74 3.97 14.10
N LEU A 79 8.24 4.95 13.34
CA LEU A 79 8.58 6.36 13.48
C LEU A 79 7.73 7.05 14.57
N LYS A 80 6.47 6.63 14.77
CA LYS A 80 5.59 7.03 15.89
C LYS A 80 5.57 5.93 16.96
N VAL A 81 6.45 5.98 17.96
CA VAL A 81 6.47 5.03 19.10
C VAL A 81 5.17 5.11 19.92
N LYS A 82 4.05 4.48 19.48
CA LYS A 82 2.89 4.18 20.37
C LYS A 82 1.82 3.21 19.80
N ASN A 83 1.94 1.94 20.20
CA ASN A 83 0.90 0.89 20.26
C ASN A 83 0.57 -0.01 19.04
N SER A 84 0.22 -1.25 19.40
CA SER A 84 0.21 -2.47 18.60
C SER A 84 -0.98 -2.60 17.64
N PHE A 85 -0.67 -3.01 16.40
CA PHE A 85 -1.64 -3.47 15.40
C PHE A 85 -2.39 -4.72 15.89
N THR A 86 -3.72 -4.67 15.91
CA THR A 86 -4.57 -5.85 16.13
C THR A 86 -4.51 -6.76 14.90
N GLU A 87 -3.82 -7.87 15.05
CA GLU A 87 -3.38 -8.76 13.97
C GLU A 87 -4.54 -9.47 13.20
N HIS A 88 -5.79 -9.29 13.60
CA HIS A 88 -6.93 -10.12 13.22
C HIS A 88 -8.11 -9.38 12.56
N ALA A 89 -7.95 -8.12 12.14
CA ALA A 89 -9.02 -7.44 11.40
C ALA A 89 -9.14 -8.01 9.97
N PRO A 90 -10.34 -8.42 9.52
CA PRO A 90 -10.55 -8.92 8.17
C PRO A 90 -10.16 -7.85 7.15
N PHE A 91 -9.49 -8.27 6.07
CA PHE A 91 -8.98 -7.39 5.02
C PHE A 91 -10.13 -6.76 4.22
N SER A 92 -10.75 -5.75 4.80
CA SER A 92 -11.75 -4.93 4.14
C SER A 92 -11.08 -3.72 3.49
N ASN A 93 -11.77 -3.07 2.54
CA ASN A 93 -11.37 -1.76 2.01
C ASN A 93 -11.13 -0.71 3.13
N ASP A 94 -11.64 -0.96 4.33
CA ASP A 94 -11.54 -0.08 5.49
C ASP A 94 -10.10 0.01 6.02
N ILE A 95 -9.38 -1.11 6.13
CA ILE A 95 -7.98 -1.12 6.62
C ILE A 95 -7.06 -0.34 5.66
N LEU A 96 -7.25 -0.52 4.35
CA LEU A 96 -6.54 0.24 3.32
C LEU A 96 -6.78 1.75 3.47
N SER A 97 -8.02 2.13 3.74
CA SER A 97 -8.42 3.52 3.93
C SER A 97 -7.84 4.10 5.21
N GLN A 98 -7.87 3.33 6.31
CA GLN A 98 -7.28 3.71 7.59
C GLN A 98 -5.78 3.95 7.47
N VAL A 99 -5.04 3.02 6.86
CA VAL A 99 -3.58 3.18 6.68
C VAL A 99 -3.28 4.40 5.81
N ASN A 100 -4.08 4.68 4.78
CA ASN A 100 -3.92 5.89 3.98
C ASN A 100 -4.10 7.17 4.83
N LEU A 101 -5.15 7.22 5.66
CA LEU A 101 -5.35 8.34 6.59
C LEU A 101 -4.18 8.49 7.56
N ASP A 102 -3.70 7.40 8.15
CA ASP A 102 -2.55 7.40 9.06
C ASP A 102 -1.28 7.93 8.37
N VAL A 103 -1.05 7.56 7.10
CA VAL A 103 0.08 8.07 6.28
C VAL A 103 -0.06 9.57 6.05
N LEU A 104 -1.25 10.04 5.67
CA LEU A 104 -1.51 11.46 5.41
C LEU A 104 -1.30 12.31 6.66
N GLU A 105 -1.82 11.85 7.80
CA GLU A 105 -1.65 12.52 9.09
C GLU A 105 -0.17 12.57 9.50
N TRP A 106 0.56 11.45 9.37
CA TRP A 106 1.99 11.42 9.63
C TRP A 106 2.77 12.40 8.74
N ALA A 107 2.47 12.43 7.43
CA ALA A 107 3.13 13.33 6.49
C ALA A 107 2.87 14.80 6.81
N GLN A 108 1.64 15.16 7.20
CA GLN A 108 1.31 16.52 7.62
C GLN A 108 2.04 16.93 8.89
N ASN A 109 2.04 16.07 9.91
CA ASN A 109 2.75 16.33 11.17
C ASN A 109 4.26 16.49 10.94
N ASN A 110 4.87 15.59 10.16
CA ASN A 110 6.29 15.65 9.84
C ASN A 110 6.66 16.92 9.04
N LYS A 111 5.79 17.37 8.13
CA LYS A 111 6.00 18.63 7.41
C LYS A 111 6.02 19.83 8.36
N LYS A 112 5.08 19.87 9.31
CA LYS A 112 5.01 20.93 10.31
C LYS A 112 6.26 20.93 11.21
N GLU A 113 6.69 19.76 11.66
CA GLU A 113 7.90 19.62 12.47
C GLU A 113 9.15 20.13 11.73
N ILE A 114 9.29 19.82 10.43
CA ILE A 114 10.39 20.35 9.61
C ILE A 114 10.33 21.88 9.48
N GLU A 115 9.13 22.45 9.35
CA GLU A 115 8.94 23.90 9.27
C GLU A 115 9.33 24.59 10.59
N ASP A 116 8.88 24.04 11.72
CA ASP A 116 9.25 24.53 13.05
C ASP A 116 10.77 24.48 13.27
N LEU A 117 11.43 23.38 12.88
CA LEU A 117 12.88 23.24 12.96
C LEU A 117 13.63 24.28 12.09
N LYS A 118 13.12 24.60 10.90
CA LYS A 118 13.70 25.64 10.04
C LYS A 118 13.56 27.03 10.64
N ASN A 119 12.39 27.35 11.20
CA ASN A 119 12.15 28.62 11.87
C ASN A 119 13.12 28.82 13.05
N VAL A 120 13.36 27.75 13.83
CA VAL A 120 14.35 27.78 14.92
C VAL A 120 15.78 27.95 14.40
N GLU A 121 16.14 27.31 13.28
CA GLU A 121 17.46 27.47 12.67
C GLU A 121 17.70 28.91 12.19
N GLU A 122 16.70 29.51 11.55
CA GLU A 122 16.73 30.90 11.08
C GLU A 122 16.85 31.88 12.24
N TYR A 123 16.02 31.73 13.27
CA TYR A 123 16.11 32.50 14.51
C TYR A 123 17.51 32.41 15.14
N ARG A 124 18.11 31.21 15.17
CA ARG A 124 19.47 31.02 15.72
C ARG A 124 20.53 31.77 14.90
N LYS A 125 20.39 31.79 13.57
CA LYS A 125 21.31 32.53 12.69
C LYS A 125 21.20 34.04 12.90
N GLU A 126 19.97 34.56 12.94
CA GLU A 126 19.71 35.98 13.20
C GLU A 126 20.21 36.40 14.58
N PHE A 127 19.93 35.60 15.62
CA PHE A 127 20.39 35.88 16.98
C PHE A 127 21.91 35.96 17.06
N ILE A 128 22.63 34.96 16.52
CA ILE A 128 24.10 34.98 16.50
C ILE A 128 24.63 36.17 15.70
N GLY A 129 24.01 36.48 14.55
CA GLY A 129 24.37 37.63 13.72
C GLY A 129 24.22 38.96 14.48
N ASN A 130 23.09 39.16 15.15
CA ASN A 130 22.80 40.36 15.93
C ASN A 130 23.75 40.47 17.13
N VAL A 131 23.95 39.39 17.88
CA VAL A 131 24.89 39.37 19.01
C VAL A 131 26.32 39.68 18.56
N ALA A 132 26.78 39.11 17.44
CA ALA A 132 28.09 39.40 16.89
C ALA A 132 28.22 40.88 16.45
N HIS A 133 27.16 41.46 15.89
CA HIS A 133 27.14 42.86 15.49
C HIS A 133 27.23 43.80 16.70
N GLU A 134 26.42 43.55 17.72
CA GLU A 134 26.39 44.32 18.97
C GLU A 134 27.70 44.21 19.77
N LEU A 135 28.39 43.06 19.72
CA LEU A 135 29.66 42.86 20.43
C LEU A 135 30.88 43.42 19.68
N LYS A 136 30.84 43.52 18.34
CA LYS A 136 31.95 44.05 17.54
C LYS A 136 32.22 45.52 17.89
N THR A 137 31.18 46.33 18.00
CA THR A 137 31.28 47.78 18.26
C THR A 137 32.01 48.14 19.57
N PRO A 138 31.70 47.54 20.74
CA PRO A 138 32.44 47.80 21.98
C PRO A 138 33.84 47.18 22.00
N ILE A 139 34.06 45.99 21.41
CA ILE A 139 35.40 45.38 21.34
C ILE A 139 36.39 46.27 20.58
N PHE A 140 35.95 46.87 19.46
CA PHE A 140 36.77 47.81 18.71
C PHE A 140 37.07 49.09 19.48
N ASN A 141 36.13 49.59 20.30
CA ASN A 141 36.38 50.72 21.19
C ASN A 141 37.38 50.42 22.32
N ILE A 142 37.46 49.16 22.76
CA ILE A 142 38.41 48.75 23.82
C ILE A 142 39.82 48.48 23.24
N GLN A 143 39.95 47.98 22.01
CA GLN A 143 41.25 47.70 21.36
C GLN A 143 41.91 48.93 20.71
N GLY A 144 41.19 50.04 20.55
CA GLY A 144 41.68 51.28 19.94
C GLY A 144 42.30 52.30 20.92
N TYR A 145 42.40 51.95 22.22
CA TYR A 145 43.16 52.65 23.25
C TYR A 145 44.36 51.77 23.67
#